data_AF-A0A947CSC5-F1
#
_entry.id   AF-A0A947CSC5-F1
#
_cell.length_a   1.000
_cell.length_b   1.000
_cell.length_c   1.000
_cell.angle_alpha   90.00
_cell.angle_beta   90.00
_cell.angle_gamma   90.00
#
_symmetry.space_group_name_H-M   'P 1'
#
loop_
_entity.id
_entity.type
_entity.pdbx_description
1 polymer ?
#
loop_
_entity_poly.entity_id
_entity_poly.type
_entity_poly.pdbx_seq_one_letter_code
_entity_poly.pdbx_strand_id
1 'polypeptide(L)'
;MASVLALVACGFDGGVPIFGGGSNPDAGGADGSQPDGSEDTPDAPPGSDADIAHLPPNQWKAGTIDVVIPPASIVEIDTDDLDLGSLPDGLDIELVTQVSPGPQVAVVRVGSLQISEAATLRIWGEHPLIIISDGPVVINGLLTVAADRGRPGAGGYDPTGGPGAGGNGEHKSFRDGGGGGGGFGGSGADGGDATT
;
A
#
# COMPACT_ATOMS: atom_id res chain seq x y z
N MET A 1 13.92 -4.45 -18.68
CA MET A 1 14.12 -3.97 -17.29
C MET A 1 12.74 -4.05 -16.69
N ALA A 2 12.50 -5.05 -15.84
CA ALA A 2 11.19 -5.23 -15.25
C ALA A 2 10.89 -4.04 -14.34
N SER A 3 9.72 -3.43 -14.54
CA SER A 3 9.21 -2.37 -13.69
C SER A 3 8.29 -3.00 -12.65
N VAL A 4 8.67 -2.89 -11.38
CA VAL A 4 7.90 -3.45 -10.27
C VAL A 4 7.07 -2.33 -9.67
N LEU A 5 5.74 -2.43 -9.81
CA LEU A 5 4.81 -1.58 -9.08
C LEU A 5 4.23 -2.41 -7.93
N ALA A 6 4.82 -2.25 -6.75
CA ALA A 6 4.23 -2.78 -5.53
C ALA A 6 3.25 -1.73 -4.97
N LEU A 7 1.95 -1.96 -5.14
CA LEU A 7 0.94 -1.22 -4.38
C LEU A 7 0.73 -1.95 -3.05
N VAL A 8 1.63 -1.68 -2.12
CA VAL A 8 1.41 -2.12 -0.74
C VAL A 8 0.56 -1.04 -0.09
N ALA A 9 -0.71 -1.35 0.17
CA ALA A 9 -1.49 -0.59 1.15
C ALA A 9 -0.97 -0.97 2.55
N CYS A 10 0.28 -0.59 2.84
CA CYS A 10 0.82 -0.72 4.18
C CYS A 10 0.10 0.31 5.06
N GLY A 11 -0.67 -0.16 6.03
CA GLY A 11 -0.91 0.64 7.22
C GLY A 11 0.45 1.01 7.79
N PHE A 12 0.73 2.30 7.91
CA PHE A 12 1.95 2.75 8.58
C PHE A 12 1.89 2.27 10.02
N ASP A 13 2.76 1.33 10.37
CA ASP A 13 3.02 0.99 11.76
C ASP A 13 3.66 2.22 12.40
N GLY A 14 2.87 2.98 13.16
CA GLY A 14 3.38 4.06 14.02
C GLY A 14 4.28 3.54 15.14
N GLY A 15 4.55 2.23 15.19
CA GLY A 15 5.35 1.52 16.17
C GLY A 15 6.87 1.68 16.06
N VAL A 16 7.40 2.77 15.50
CA VAL A 16 8.73 3.21 15.95
C VAL A 16 8.50 3.99 17.23
N PRO A 17 8.86 3.46 18.42
CA PRO A 17 8.96 4.31 19.59
C PRO A 17 10.03 5.35 19.26
N ILE A 18 9.62 6.59 19.00
CA ILE A 18 10.51 7.74 19.03
C ILE A 18 10.98 7.85 20.49
N PHE A 19 11.98 7.06 20.85
CA PHE A 19 12.81 7.28 22.01
C PHE A 19 13.62 8.53 21.72
N GLY A 20 13.08 9.67 22.14
CA GLY A 20 13.72 10.96 21.91
C GLY A 20 12.87 12.12 22.37
N GLY A 21 12.43 12.11 23.63
CA GLY A 21 12.07 13.35 24.31
C GLY A 21 13.29 14.28 24.32
N GLY A 22 13.34 15.22 23.38
CA GLY A 22 14.47 16.12 23.20
C GLY A 22 14.02 17.44 22.60
N SER A 23 13.84 18.43 23.50
CA SER A 23 13.78 19.88 23.25
C SER A 23 12.72 20.40 22.26
N ASN A 24 11.62 20.87 22.83
CA ASN A 24 10.98 22.16 22.55
C ASN A 24 11.45 22.89 21.26
N PRO A 25 10.68 22.87 20.14
CA PRO A 25 11.05 23.55 18.89
C PRO A 25 11.10 25.08 19.00
N ASP A 26 10.64 25.66 20.11
CA ASP A 26 10.55 27.11 20.31
C ASP A 26 11.74 27.73 21.06
N ALA A 27 12.81 26.96 21.32
CA ALA A 27 14.04 27.53 21.87
C ALA A 27 14.82 28.25 20.76
N GLY A 28 14.54 29.55 20.57
CA GLY A 28 15.14 30.46 19.59
C GLY A 28 16.68 30.59 19.67
N GLY A 29 17.38 29.55 19.24
CA GLY A 29 18.81 29.53 19.01
C GLY A 29 19.11 29.75 17.53
N ALA A 30 19.63 30.94 17.23
CA ALA A 30 20.35 31.36 16.02
C ALA A 30 20.32 30.41 14.80
N ASP A 31 19.68 30.87 13.72
CA ASP A 31 19.78 30.32 12.36
C ASP A 31 21.25 30.04 12.01
N GLY A 32 21.63 28.77 12.10
CA GLY A 32 22.95 28.30 11.71
C GLY A 32 23.14 28.55 10.23
N SER A 33 24.11 29.38 9.87
CA SER A 33 24.48 29.72 8.49
C SER A 33 25.17 28.56 7.74
N GLN A 34 24.90 27.31 8.10
CA GLN A 34 25.43 26.15 7.39
C GLN A 34 24.44 25.79 6.29
N PRO A 35 24.84 25.87 5.00
CA PRO A 35 24.07 25.25 3.93
C PRO A 35 24.05 23.75 4.23
N ASP A 36 22.88 23.24 4.59
CA ASP A 36 22.63 21.89 5.08
C ASP A 36 22.46 20.86 3.96
N GLY A 37 22.61 21.27 2.70
CA GLY A 37 22.62 20.35 1.56
C GLY A 37 23.99 20.31 0.91
N SER A 38 24.81 19.31 1.23
CA SER A 38 25.74 18.81 0.21
C SER A 38 24.92 18.35 -0.98
N GLU A 39 25.33 18.68 -2.21
CA GLU A 39 24.70 18.14 -3.41
C GLU A 39 24.63 16.62 -3.28
N ASP A 40 23.42 16.07 -3.28
CA ASP A 40 23.20 14.63 -3.25
C ASP A 40 24.00 14.01 -4.40
N THR A 41 24.95 13.14 -4.06
CA THR A 41 25.61 12.33 -5.08
C THR A 41 24.54 11.57 -5.83
N PRO A 42 24.51 11.61 -7.17
CA PRO A 42 23.52 10.88 -7.94
C PRO A 42 23.47 9.42 -7.47
N ASP A 43 22.27 8.96 -7.14
CA ASP A 43 22.06 7.58 -6.70
C ASP A 43 22.73 6.62 -7.68
N ALA A 44 23.39 5.60 -7.14
CA ALA A 44 23.96 4.55 -7.96
C ALA A 44 22.85 3.99 -8.88
N PRO A 45 23.17 3.68 -10.16
CA PRO A 45 22.19 3.06 -11.04
C PRO A 45 21.61 1.83 -10.34
N PRO A 46 20.28 1.59 -10.41
CA PRO A 46 19.70 0.41 -9.82
C PRO A 46 20.46 -0.82 -10.30
N GLY A 47 20.89 -1.66 -9.36
CA GLY A 47 21.60 -2.89 -9.67
C GLY A 47 20.81 -3.73 -10.66
N SER A 48 21.50 -4.49 -11.51
CA SER A 48 20.86 -5.33 -12.54
C SER A 48 19.94 -6.42 -11.99
N ASP A 49 20.02 -6.68 -10.68
CA ASP A 49 19.10 -7.55 -9.94
C ASP A 49 18.20 -6.65 -9.10
N ALA A 50 17.08 -6.23 -9.68
CA ALA A 50 16.02 -5.57 -8.94
C ALA A 50 15.41 -6.60 -7.98
N ASP A 51 15.92 -6.63 -6.75
CA ASP A 51 15.34 -7.40 -5.66
C ASP A 51 13.92 -6.91 -5.39
N ILE A 52 12.95 -7.81 -5.49
CA ILE A 52 11.59 -7.53 -5.02
C ILE A 52 11.55 -7.95 -3.56
N ALA A 53 11.85 -7.00 -2.67
CA ALA A 53 12.11 -7.20 -1.24
C ALA A 53 11.09 -8.07 -0.47
N HIS A 54 9.87 -8.24 -1.00
CA HIS A 54 8.80 -9.01 -0.37
C HIS A 54 8.53 -10.37 -1.02
N LEU A 55 9.15 -10.68 -2.15
CA LEU A 55 8.94 -11.95 -2.86
C LEU A 55 10.22 -12.79 -2.81
N PRO A 56 10.12 -14.12 -2.70
CA PRO A 56 11.29 -14.98 -2.85
C PRO A 56 11.83 -14.88 -4.30
N PRO A 57 13.16 -15.03 -4.52
CA PRO A 57 13.77 -14.80 -5.83
C PRO A 57 13.19 -15.61 -7.00
N ASN A 58 12.64 -16.80 -6.72
CA ASN A 58 11.99 -17.62 -7.75
C ASN A 58 10.66 -17.01 -8.27
N GLN A 59 10.14 -15.98 -7.61
CA GLN A 59 8.87 -15.33 -7.92
C GLN A 59 9.02 -13.97 -8.65
N TRP A 60 10.25 -13.48 -8.86
CA TRP A 60 10.53 -12.19 -9.50
C TRP A 60 10.32 -12.15 -11.02
N LYS A 61 9.59 -13.12 -11.57
CA LYS A 61 9.34 -13.20 -13.01
C LYS A 61 8.17 -12.31 -13.37
N ALA A 62 8.36 -11.44 -14.36
CA ALA A 62 7.28 -10.72 -15.01
C ALA A 62 6.47 -11.64 -15.94
N GLY A 63 5.27 -11.19 -16.30
CA GLY A 63 4.42 -11.87 -17.27
C GLY A 63 4.75 -11.43 -18.70
N THR A 64 4.02 -11.99 -19.67
CA THR A 64 4.15 -11.62 -21.09
C THR A 64 2.87 -11.07 -21.68
N ILE A 65 1.78 -11.02 -20.91
CA ILE A 65 0.46 -10.58 -21.39
C ILE A 65 0.28 -9.10 -21.08
N ASP A 66 0.07 -8.32 -22.13
CA ASP A 66 -0.25 -6.90 -22.00
C ASP A 66 -1.69 -6.72 -21.55
N VAL A 67 -1.89 -5.93 -20.49
CA VAL A 67 -3.20 -5.64 -19.92
C VAL A 67 -3.58 -4.20 -20.24
N VAL A 68 -4.71 -4.03 -20.90
CA VAL A 68 -5.30 -2.71 -21.19
C VAL A 68 -6.71 -2.69 -20.64
N ILE A 69 -6.95 -1.79 -19.69
CA ILE A 69 -8.30 -1.52 -19.17
C ILE A 69 -8.89 -0.39 -20.03
N PRO A 70 -9.96 -0.66 -20.81
CA PRO A 70 -10.48 0.30 -21.76
C PRO A 70 -11.21 1.46 -21.07
N PRO A 71 -11.34 2.63 -21.73
CA PRO A 71 -12.10 3.75 -21.19
C PRO A 71 -13.52 3.38 -20.77
N ALA A 72 -14.04 4.03 -19.73
CA ALA A 72 -15.39 3.81 -19.20
C ALA A 72 -15.70 2.36 -18.77
N SER A 73 -14.67 1.57 -18.47
CA SER A 73 -14.81 0.24 -17.88
C SER A 73 -14.43 0.22 -16.40
N ILE A 74 -15.02 -0.74 -15.68
CA ILE A 74 -14.65 -1.07 -14.31
C ILE A 74 -14.20 -2.53 -14.33
N VAL A 75 -12.95 -2.76 -13.94
CA VAL A 75 -12.37 -4.09 -13.75
C VAL A 75 -12.17 -4.29 -12.26
N GLU A 76 -12.54 -5.46 -11.78
CA GLU A 76 -12.43 -5.84 -10.37
C GLU A 76 -11.49 -7.02 -10.24
N ILE A 77 -10.54 -6.92 -9.32
CA ILE A 77 -9.68 -8.01 -8.89
C ILE A 77 -10.06 -8.36 -7.46
N ASP A 78 -10.43 -9.63 -7.25
CA ASP A 78 -10.64 -10.21 -5.94
C ASP A 78 -9.42 -11.06 -5.57
N THR A 79 -8.69 -10.64 -4.54
CA THR A 79 -7.50 -11.35 -4.08
C THR A 79 -7.81 -12.55 -3.20
N ASP A 80 -9.04 -12.68 -2.69
CA ASP A 80 -9.47 -13.81 -1.85
C ASP A 80 -9.89 -15.00 -2.71
N ASP A 81 -10.74 -14.74 -3.71
CA ASP A 81 -11.17 -15.76 -4.67
C ASP A 81 -10.17 -15.98 -5.82
N LEU A 82 -9.10 -15.18 -5.87
CA LEU A 82 -8.11 -15.20 -6.96
C LEU A 82 -8.78 -14.97 -8.33
N ASP A 83 -9.73 -14.03 -8.37
CA ASP A 83 -10.48 -13.65 -9.57
C ASP A 83 -9.92 -12.36 -10.17
N LEU A 84 -9.64 -12.42 -11.47
CA LEU A 84 -9.14 -11.29 -12.26
C LEU A 84 -10.27 -10.54 -12.99
N GLY A 85 -11.52 -10.96 -12.81
CA GLY A 85 -12.69 -10.31 -13.38
C GLY A 85 -12.70 -10.39 -14.91
N SER A 86 -12.75 -9.23 -15.57
CA SER A 86 -12.83 -9.12 -17.04
C SER A 86 -11.48 -8.91 -17.73
N LEU A 87 -10.38 -9.23 -17.03
CA LEU A 87 -9.03 -9.17 -17.62
C LEU A 87 -8.83 -10.26 -18.70
N PRO A 88 -7.82 -10.09 -19.59
CA PRO A 88 -7.57 -11.05 -20.66
C PRO A 88 -7.29 -12.46 -20.16
N ASP A 89 -7.79 -13.46 -20.91
CA ASP A 89 -7.51 -14.87 -20.64
C ASP A 89 -6.01 -15.18 -20.65
N GLY A 90 -5.60 -16.13 -19.81
CA GLY A 90 -4.21 -16.57 -19.67
C GLY A 90 -3.37 -15.71 -18.72
N LEU A 91 -3.95 -14.63 -18.17
CA LEU A 91 -3.39 -13.96 -17.01
C LEU A 91 -3.68 -14.81 -15.76
N ASP A 92 -2.65 -15.03 -14.95
CA ASP A 92 -2.76 -15.79 -13.71
C ASP A 92 -2.53 -14.88 -12.50
N ILE A 93 -3.25 -15.18 -11.43
CA ILE A 93 -3.04 -14.63 -10.09
C ILE A 93 -2.75 -15.77 -9.12
N GLU A 94 -1.73 -15.61 -8.28
CA GLU A 94 -1.35 -16.64 -7.32
C GLU A 94 -1.06 -16.05 -5.94
N LEU A 95 -1.30 -16.84 -4.89
CA LEU A 95 -0.84 -16.51 -3.55
C LEU A 95 0.61 -16.92 -3.35
N VAL A 96 1.46 -15.94 -3.10
CA VAL A 96 2.87 -16.12 -2.78
C VAL A 96 3.09 -15.77 -1.31
N THR A 97 3.79 -16.64 -0.59
CA THR A 97 4.26 -16.31 0.76
C THR A 97 5.40 -15.31 0.65
N GLN A 98 5.28 -14.17 1.34
CA GLN A 98 6.39 -13.23 1.44
C GLN A 98 7.64 -13.90 2.03
N VAL A 99 8.82 -13.30 1.80
CA VAL A 99 10.10 -13.84 2.30
C VAL A 99 9.95 -14.25 3.77
N SER A 100 10.12 -15.55 4.04
CA SER A 100 9.68 -16.18 5.28
C SER A 100 10.41 -15.61 6.51
N PRO A 101 9.69 -15.34 7.63
CA PRO A 101 8.24 -15.43 7.81
C PRO A 101 7.51 -14.16 7.33
N GLY A 102 6.50 -14.30 6.48
CA GLY A 102 5.67 -13.18 6.05
C GLY A 102 4.27 -13.62 5.59
N PRO A 103 3.30 -12.69 5.51
CA PRO A 103 1.94 -12.99 5.06
C PRO A 103 1.90 -13.45 3.60
N GLN A 104 0.77 -13.99 3.16
CA GLN A 104 0.53 -14.27 1.74
C GLN A 104 0.13 -12.98 1.01
N VAL A 105 0.63 -12.83 -0.21
CA VAL A 105 0.29 -11.76 -1.15
C VAL A 105 -0.22 -12.36 -2.44
N ALA A 106 -1.21 -11.73 -3.05
CA ALA A 106 -1.64 -12.05 -4.40
C ALA A 106 -0.67 -11.42 -5.40
N VAL A 107 -0.18 -12.21 -6.36
CA VAL A 107 0.79 -11.74 -7.36
C VAL A 107 0.19 -11.91 -8.74
N VAL A 108 0.13 -10.80 -9.49
CA VAL A 108 -0.27 -10.76 -10.90
C VAL A 108 0.94 -10.39 -11.74
N ARG A 109 1.16 -11.15 -12.81
CA ARG A 109 2.31 -10.99 -13.70
C ARG A 109 1.85 -10.55 -15.07
N VAL A 110 2.24 -9.34 -15.47
CA VAL A 110 1.86 -8.74 -16.75
C VAL A 110 3.08 -8.44 -17.60
N GLY A 111 2.88 -8.33 -18.92
CA GLY A 111 3.83 -7.72 -19.83
C GLY A 111 3.87 -6.22 -19.56
N SER A 112 2.80 -5.51 -19.92
CA SER A 112 2.54 -4.12 -19.56
C SER A 112 1.16 -3.95 -18.92
N LEU A 113 0.94 -2.84 -18.21
CA LEU A 113 -0.37 -2.49 -17.66
C LEU A 113 -0.73 -1.05 -18.07
N GLN A 114 -1.89 -0.88 -18.70
CA GLN A 114 -2.45 0.41 -19.01
C GLN A 114 -3.87 0.55 -18.47
N ILE A 115 -4.08 1.51 -17.58
CA ILE A 115 -5.41 1.94 -17.13
C ILE A 115 -5.78 3.20 -17.91
N SER A 116 -6.70 3.08 -18.86
CA SER A 116 -7.09 4.21 -19.73
C SER A 116 -7.81 5.31 -18.95
N GLU A 117 -7.87 6.51 -19.51
CA GLU A 117 -8.69 7.60 -18.95
C GLU A 117 -10.14 7.13 -18.73
N ALA A 118 -10.74 7.58 -17.62
CA ALA A 118 -12.09 7.17 -17.20
C ALA A 118 -12.30 5.66 -16.99
N ALA A 119 -11.25 4.84 -17.00
CA ALA A 119 -11.31 3.46 -16.53
C ALA A 119 -11.11 3.40 -15.01
N THR A 120 -11.60 2.34 -14.38
CA THR A 120 -11.34 2.03 -12.97
C THR A 120 -10.82 0.60 -12.83
N LEU A 121 -9.64 0.43 -12.24
CA LEU A 121 -9.19 -0.84 -11.68
C LEU A 121 -9.45 -0.82 -10.18
N ARG A 122 -10.35 -1.69 -9.72
CA ARG A 122 -10.69 -1.84 -8.31
C ARG A 122 -10.14 -3.16 -7.80
N ILE A 123 -9.42 -3.09 -6.68
CA ILE A 123 -8.82 -4.26 -6.04
C ILE A 123 -9.41 -4.37 -4.64
N TRP A 124 -9.82 -5.58 -4.25
CA TRP A 124 -10.37 -5.89 -2.94
C TRP A 124 -9.99 -7.31 -2.50
N GLY A 125 -10.20 -7.60 -1.22
CA GLY A 125 -9.84 -8.86 -0.57
C GLY A 125 -8.81 -8.67 0.55
N GLU A 126 -8.51 -9.71 1.32
CA GLU A 126 -7.61 -9.70 2.47
C GLU A 126 -6.13 -9.78 2.08
N HIS A 127 -5.81 -10.33 0.91
CA HIS A 127 -4.42 -10.49 0.45
C HIS A 127 -3.89 -9.23 -0.27
N PRO A 128 -2.76 -8.63 0.15
CA PRO A 128 -2.17 -7.52 -0.61
C PRO A 128 -1.81 -7.94 -2.04
N LEU A 129 -2.06 -7.06 -3.02
CA LEU A 129 -1.78 -7.31 -4.44
C LEU A 129 -0.41 -6.75 -4.86
N ILE A 130 0.40 -7.56 -5.53
CA ILE A 130 1.64 -7.15 -6.21
C ILE A 130 1.47 -7.35 -7.72
N ILE A 131 1.80 -6.31 -8.49
CA ILE A 131 1.81 -6.37 -9.97
C ILE A 131 3.28 -6.31 -10.45
N ILE A 132 3.71 -7.36 -11.14
CA ILE A 132 5.06 -7.44 -11.73
C ILE A 132 4.92 -7.26 -13.24
N SER A 133 5.57 -6.21 -13.78
CA SER A 133 5.51 -5.85 -15.20
C SER A 133 6.90 -5.91 -15.83
N ASP A 134 7.04 -6.43 -17.05
CA ASP A 134 8.30 -6.30 -17.82
C ASP A 134 8.38 -4.96 -18.58
N GLY A 135 7.21 -4.47 -18.99
CA GLY A 135 6.97 -3.23 -19.71
C GLY A 135 6.47 -2.08 -18.82
N PRO A 136 5.98 -1.00 -19.44
CA PRO A 136 5.50 0.16 -18.72
C PRO A 136 4.18 -0.11 -18.00
N VAL A 137 4.03 0.51 -16.83
CA VAL A 137 2.77 0.63 -16.11
C VAL A 137 2.27 2.07 -16.24
N VAL A 138 1.13 2.27 -16.91
CA VAL A 138 0.55 3.58 -17.21
C VAL A 138 -0.83 3.68 -16.56
N ILE A 139 -1.02 4.66 -15.68
CA ILE A 139 -2.29 4.87 -14.97
C ILE A 139 -2.84 6.25 -15.34
N ASN A 140 -3.71 6.28 -16.36
CA ASN A 140 -4.44 7.48 -16.77
C ASN A 140 -5.88 7.51 -16.19
N GLY A 141 -6.37 6.37 -15.69
CA GLY A 141 -7.64 6.22 -15.01
C GLY A 141 -7.52 6.19 -13.49
N LEU A 142 -8.48 5.53 -12.84
CA LEU A 142 -8.50 5.33 -11.39
C LEU A 142 -7.98 3.93 -11.04
N LEU A 143 -6.96 3.88 -10.18
CA LEU A 143 -6.57 2.68 -9.45
C LEU A 143 -7.04 2.84 -8.00
N THR A 144 -7.89 1.93 -7.53
CA THR A 144 -8.42 2.01 -6.16
C THR A 144 -8.30 0.68 -5.44
N VAL A 145 -7.82 0.77 -4.19
CA VAL A 145 -7.64 -0.35 -3.25
C VAL A 145 -8.49 -0.09 -2.00
N ALA A 146 -9.67 0.49 -2.18
CA ALA A 146 -10.51 0.93 -1.08
C ALA A 146 -11.22 -0.26 -0.42
N ALA A 147 -11.17 -0.28 0.92
CA ALA A 147 -12.11 -1.06 1.73
C ALA A 147 -13.49 -0.38 1.72
N ASP A 148 -14.56 -1.17 1.77
CA ASP A 148 -15.91 -0.68 2.09
C ASP A 148 -16.45 -1.34 3.37
N ARG A 149 -17.58 -0.84 3.88
CA ARG A 149 -18.15 -1.32 5.16
C ARG A 149 -18.44 -2.82 5.20
N GLY A 150 -18.58 -3.48 4.06
CA GLY A 150 -18.81 -4.92 3.97
C GLY A 150 -17.65 -5.71 3.37
N ARG A 151 -16.59 -5.05 2.88
CA ARG A 151 -15.47 -5.70 2.19
C ARG A 151 -14.14 -5.10 2.63
N PRO A 152 -13.21 -5.91 3.19
CA PRO A 152 -11.88 -5.44 3.47
C PRO A 152 -11.18 -4.99 2.17
N GLY A 153 -10.34 -3.95 2.29
CA GLY A 153 -9.42 -3.55 1.23
C GLY A 153 -8.17 -4.43 1.28
N ALA A 154 -7.39 -4.47 0.19
CA ALA A 154 -6.21 -5.34 0.08
C ALA A 154 -5.24 -5.16 1.27
N GLY A 155 -5.06 -6.21 2.08
CA GLY A 155 -4.24 -6.18 3.31
C GLY A 155 -4.97 -5.75 4.59
N GLY A 156 -6.27 -5.46 4.52
CA GLY A 156 -7.14 -5.21 5.66
C GLY A 156 -7.78 -6.48 6.21
N TYR A 157 -8.21 -6.45 7.46
CA TYR A 157 -8.98 -7.53 8.08
C TYR A 157 -10.48 -7.39 7.79
N ASP A 158 -11.23 -8.50 7.82
CA ASP A 158 -12.70 -8.50 7.83
C ASP A 158 -13.28 -7.42 8.78
N PRO A 159 -14.38 -6.72 8.41
CA PRO A 159 -15.01 -5.68 9.23
C PRO A 159 -15.31 -6.08 10.68
N THR A 160 -15.42 -7.39 10.96
CA THR A 160 -15.63 -7.99 12.28
C THR A 160 -14.43 -8.79 12.79
N GLY A 161 -13.48 -9.14 11.91
CA GLY A 161 -12.31 -9.97 12.19
C GLY A 161 -11.02 -9.19 12.47
N GLY A 162 -11.01 -7.88 12.19
CA GLY A 162 -9.91 -7.00 12.56
C GLY A 162 -9.85 -6.76 14.07
N PRO A 163 -8.65 -6.60 14.63
CA PRO A 163 -8.48 -6.54 16.08
C PRO A 163 -9.15 -5.32 16.75
N GLY A 164 -9.71 -4.40 15.96
CA GLY A 164 -10.79 -3.51 16.38
C GLY A 164 -10.79 -2.24 15.53
N ALA A 165 -11.97 -1.77 15.13
CA ALA A 165 -12.14 -0.37 14.75
C ALA A 165 -11.49 0.51 15.83
N GLY A 166 -10.80 1.57 15.44
CA GLY A 166 -10.29 2.54 16.41
C GLY A 166 -11.42 3.00 17.33
N GLY A 167 -11.08 3.24 18.60
CA GLY A 167 -12.07 3.65 19.58
C GLY A 167 -12.81 4.91 19.15
N ASN A 168 -14.07 5.03 19.58
CA ASN A 168 -14.80 6.29 19.45
C ASN A 168 -13.98 7.41 20.13
N GLY A 169 -13.90 8.58 19.52
CA GLY A 169 -13.39 9.76 20.23
C GLY A 169 -14.26 10.02 21.47
N GLU A 170 -13.65 10.26 22.62
CA GLU A 170 -14.39 10.65 23.83
C GLU A 170 -14.72 12.15 23.77
N HIS A 171 -16.01 12.50 23.85
CA HIS A 171 -16.44 13.89 23.97
C HIS A 171 -16.29 14.36 25.43
N LYS A 172 -15.26 15.16 25.73
CA LYS A 172 -14.99 15.68 27.08
C LYS A 172 -15.12 17.20 27.19
N SER A 173 -14.98 17.96 26.09
CA SER A 173 -15.03 19.43 26.14
C SER A 173 -15.40 20.05 24.78
N PHE A 174 -15.34 21.38 24.64
CA PHE A 174 -15.54 22.04 23.33
C PHE A 174 -14.39 21.82 22.34
N ARG A 175 -13.36 21.05 22.72
CA ARG A 175 -12.23 20.64 21.88
C ARG A 175 -12.12 19.12 21.97
N ASP A 176 -12.95 18.43 21.20
CA ASP A 176 -12.84 16.98 21.12
C ASP A 176 -11.83 16.59 20.04
N GLY A 177 -11.07 15.54 20.32
CA GLY A 177 -10.23 14.91 19.31
C GLY A 177 -11.05 14.09 18.31
N GLY A 178 -10.47 13.83 17.14
CA GLY A 178 -11.03 12.89 16.18
C GLY A 178 -11.02 11.45 16.71
N GLY A 179 -11.80 10.56 16.09
CA GLY A 179 -11.79 9.12 16.43
C GLY A 179 -10.44 8.46 16.15
N GLY A 180 -10.18 7.35 16.82
CA GLY A 180 -8.94 6.60 16.67
C GLY A 180 -8.84 5.85 15.34
N GLY A 181 -7.61 5.60 14.88
CA GLY A 181 -7.34 4.76 13.71
C GLY A 181 -7.46 3.27 14.03
N GLY A 182 -7.75 2.44 13.03
CA GLY A 182 -7.70 0.98 13.19
C GLY A 182 -6.28 0.48 13.52
N GLY A 183 -6.18 -0.61 14.27
CA GLY A 183 -4.89 -1.21 14.66
C GLY A 183 -4.50 -2.40 13.79
N PHE A 184 -3.20 -2.65 13.65
CA PHE A 184 -2.66 -3.87 13.03
C PHE A 184 -2.34 -4.90 14.11
N GLY A 185 -2.99 -6.08 14.08
CA GLY A 185 -2.80 -7.14 15.09
C GLY A 185 -3.34 -6.85 16.51
N GLY A 186 -3.87 -5.65 16.80
CA GLY A 186 -4.49 -5.25 18.08
C GLY A 186 -5.61 -4.21 17.88
N SER A 187 -6.47 -4.00 18.88
CA SER A 187 -7.53 -2.97 18.78
C SER A 187 -6.91 -1.62 18.42
N GLY A 188 -7.55 -0.91 17.48
CA GLY A 188 -7.15 0.45 17.16
C GLY A 188 -7.12 1.32 18.42
N ALA A 189 -6.16 2.24 18.50
CA ALA A 189 -6.07 3.15 19.64
C ALA A 189 -7.33 4.01 19.72
N ASP A 190 -7.64 4.53 20.92
CA ASP A 190 -8.64 5.57 21.05
C ASP A 190 -8.18 6.84 20.34
N GLY A 191 -9.15 7.68 19.92
CA GLY A 191 -8.88 9.02 19.42
C GLY A 191 -8.11 9.87 20.43
N GLY A 192 -7.10 10.60 19.98
CA GLY A 192 -6.27 11.43 20.87
C GLY A 192 -7.07 12.57 21.51
N ASP A 193 -6.79 12.89 22.77
CA ASP A 193 -7.44 13.99 23.50
C ASP A 193 -6.86 15.35 23.07
N ALA A 194 -7.69 16.32 22.66
CA ALA A 194 -7.23 17.64 22.26
C ALA A 194 -7.04 18.55 23.49
N THR A 195 -6.06 18.22 24.33
CA THR A 195 -5.70 19.05 25.49
C THR A 195 -4.69 20.13 25.08
N THR A 196 -4.98 21.38 25.47
CA THR A 196 -4.05 22.53 25.36
C THR A 196 -2.98 22.52 26.42
#